data_AF-A0A0A1PSZ1-F1
#
_entry.id   AF-A0A0A1PSZ1-F1
#
_cell.length_a   1.000
_cell.length_b   1.000
_cell.length_c   1.000
_cell.angle_alpha   90.00
_cell.angle_beta   90.00
_cell.angle_gamma   90.00
#
_symmetry.space_group_name_H-M   'P 1'
#
loop_
_entity.id
_entity.type
_entity.pdbx_description
1 polymer ?
#
loop_
_entity_poly.entity_id
_entity_poly.type
_entity_poly.pdbx_seq_one_letter_code
_entity_poly.pdbx_strand_id
1 'polypeptide(L)'
;MTQVSVLDARRDTSGGYKVDVGRGERIGRVSSEWFSRPADERYLSLSELARSVRNRADRSRTRVVESPLIHVEANRSDPERLALILPGTDTPIAPTHWSFGQLASLVGAPAAYLRQLPAPLAAINLQYGLTSNRALS
;
A
#
# COMPACT_ATOMS: atom_id res chain seq x y z
N MET A 1 -40.33 4.25 -26.57
CA MET A 1 -41.05 3.67 -25.42
C MET A 1 -41.21 2.18 -25.67
N THR A 2 -40.41 1.35 -25.01
CA THR A 2 -40.43 -0.10 -25.19
C THR A 2 -40.95 -0.71 -23.89
N GLN A 3 -42.14 -1.29 -23.95
CA GLN A 3 -42.90 -1.78 -22.81
C GLN A 3 -42.41 -3.20 -22.46
N VAL A 4 -41.80 -3.38 -21.29
CA VAL A 4 -41.43 -4.70 -20.77
C VAL A 4 -42.67 -5.29 -20.09
N SER A 5 -43.20 -6.38 -20.64
CA SER A 5 -44.28 -7.15 -20.02
C SER A 5 -43.67 -8.17 -19.07
N VAL A 6 -43.95 -8.03 -17.77
CA VAL A 6 -43.56 -9.00 -16.74
C VAL A 6 -44.69 -10.01 -16.60
N LEU A 7 -44.42 -11.27 -16.94
CA LEU A 7 -45.33 -12.39 -16.72
C LEU A 7 -45.51 -12.60 -15.21
N ASP A 8 -46.74 -12.42 -14.75
CA ASP A 8 -47.14 -12.60 -13.36
C ASP A 8 -47.29 -14.11 -13.06
N ALA A 9 -46.16 -14.76 -12.77
CA ALA A 9 -46.16 -16.12 -12.24
C ALA A 9 -46.47 -16.04 -10.75
N ARG A 10 -47.74 -16.30 -10.39
CA ARG A 10 -48.17 -16.49 -9.00
C ARG A 10 -47.27 -17.50 -8.32
N ARG A 11 -46.36 -17.02 -7.45
CA ARG A 11 -45.56 -17.86 -6.57
C ARG A 11 -46.42 -18.24 -5.37
N ASP A 12 -46.76 -19.52 -5.27
CA ASP A 12 -47.22 -20.14 -4.02
C ASP A 12 -46.23 -19.78 -2.90
N THR A 13 -46.72 -19.07 -1.90
CA THR A 13 -45.93 -18.37 -0.88
C THR A 13 -45.91 -19.10 0.46
N SER A 14 -46.19 -20.41 0.50
CA SER A 14 -46.39 -21.15 1.76
C SER A 14 -45.44 -22.31 2.02
N GLY A 15 -44.34 -22.45 1.27
CA GLY A 15 -43.31 -23.47 1.55
C GLY A 15 -41.92 -22.87 1.48
N GLY A 16 -41.27 -22.64 2.62
CA GLY A 16 -39.87 -22.28 2.66
C GLY A 16 -39.02 -23.33 1.92
N TYR A 17 -38.01 -22.89 1.17
CA TYR A 17 -37.08 -23.80 0.50
C TYR A 17 -36.37 -24.67 1.55
N LYS A 18 -36.73 -25.96 1.64
CA LYS A 18 -36.12 -26.90 2.57
C LYS A 18 -34.73 -27.28 2.05
N VAL A 19 -33.69 -26.72 2.67
CA VAL A 19 -32.30 -27.08 2.41
C VAL A 19 -31.98 -28.40 3.12
N ASP A 20 -31.59 -29.42 2.37
CA ASP A 20 -31.03 -30.67 2.91
C ASP A 20 -29.51 -30.53 3.06
N VAL A 21 -29.07 -30.30 4.29
CA VAL A 21 -27.65 -30.07 4.62
C VAL A 21 -26.79 -31.32 4.40
N GLY A 22 -27.40 -32.52 4.35
CA GLY A 22 -26.70 -33.78 4.10
C GLY A 22 -26.35 -34.04 2.63
N ARG A 23 -26.91 -33.26 1.70
CA ARG A 23 -26.63 -33.36 0.25
C ARG A 23 -25.54 -32.39 -0.23
N GLY A 24 -25.08 -31.48 0.63
CA GLY A 24 -24.09 -30.47 0.28
C GLY A 24 -22.72 -30.74 0.89
N GLU A 25 -21.68 -30.19 0.28
CA GLU A 25 -20.32 -30.17 0.82
C GLU A 25 -19.99 -28.77 1.39
N ARG A 26 -19.16 -28.72 2.45
CA ARG A 26 -18.65 -27.45 2.99
C ARG A 26 -17.58 -26.85 2.08
N ILE A 27 -17.94 -25.85 1.28
CA ILE A 27 -16.98 -25.07 0.48
C ILE A 27 -16.44 -23.90 1.33
N GLY A 28 -15.35 -24.15 2.07
CA GLY A 28 -14.70 -23.13 2.92
C GLY A 28 -13.79 -22.15 2.20
N ARG A 29 -13.56 -22.34 0.89
CA ARG A 29 -12.55 -21.62 0.11
C ARG A 29 -12.71 -20.10 0.18
N VAL A 30 -13.93 -19.58 0.01
CA VAL A 30 -14.21 -18.14 0.08
C VAL A 30 -13.87 -17.56 1.46
N SER A 31 -14.22 -18.27 2.53
CA SER A 31 -13.87 -17.87 3.89
C SER A 31 -12.35 -17.89 4.11
N SER A 32 -11.65 -18.91 3.61
CA SER A 32 -10.19 -19.03 3.71
C SER A 32 -9.47 -17.95 2.92
N GLU A 33 -9.90 -17.69 1.68
CA GLU A 33 -9.35 -16.62 0.83
C GLU A 33 -9.58 -15.26 1.47
N TRP A 34 -10.79 -14.97 1.98
CA TRP A 34 -11.06 -13.73 2.71
C TRP A 34 -10.21 -13.60 3.98
N PHE A 35 -10.02 -14.70 4.73
CA PHE A 35 -9.22 -14.69 5.96
C PHE A 35 -7.74 -14.42 5.68
N SER A 36 -7.21 -14.93 4.55
CA SER A 36 -5.82 -14.73 4.13
C SER A 36 -5.49 -13.32 3.63
N ARG A 37 -6.50 -12.47 3.43
CA ARG A 37 -6.26 -11.10 2.98
C ARG A 37 -5.53 -10.27 4.03
N PRO A 38 -4.66 -9.33 3.60
CA PRO A 38 -4.13 -8.28 4.46
C PRO A 38 -5.24 -7.53 5.21
N ALA A 39 -4.90 -6.99 6.39
CA ALA A 39 -5.88 -6.32 7.25
C ALA A 39 -6.55 -5.12 6.58
N ASP A 40 -5.84 -4.44 5.66
CA ASP A 40 -6.34 -3.31 4.89
C ASP A 40 -7.18 -3.70 3.67
N GLU A 41 -7.40 -4.99 3.44
CA GLU A 41 -8.28 -5.53 2.40
C GLU A 41 -9.47 -6.33 2.98
N ARG A 42 -9.58 -6.39 4.31
CA ARG A 42 -10.52 -7.24 5.04
C ARG A 42 -11.53 -6.40 5.85
N TYR A 43 -12.64 -6.05 5.23
CA TYR A 43 -13.72 -5.27 5.84
C TYR A 43 -15.00 -6.09 5.96
N LEU A 44 -15.73 -5.95 7.07
CA LEU A 44 -16.99 -6.71 7.31
C LEU A 44 -18.21 -6.00 6.72
N SER A 45 -18.08 -4.72 6.33
CA SER A 45 -19.13 -3.96 5.65
C SER A 45 -18.57 -2.82 4.81
N LEU A 46 -19.39 -2.29 3.89
CA LEU A 46 -19.06 -1.08 3.12
C LEU A 46 -18.87 0.15 4.02
N SER A 47 -19.57 0.22 5.15
CA SER A 47 -19.42 1.32 6.12
C SER A 47 -18.08 1.27 6.84
N GLU A 48 -17.57 0.07 7.16
CA GLU A 48 -16.23 -0.10 7.73
C GLU A 48 -15.13 0.23 6.72
N LEU A 49 -15.29 -0.23 5.48
CA LEU A 49 -14.38 0.15 4.38
C LEU A 49 -14.33 1.67 4.23
N ALA A 50 -15.50 2.33 4.14
CA ALA A 50 -15.59 3.77 4.00
C ALA A 50 -14.93 4.52 5.16
N ARG A 51 -15.12 4.05 6.40
CA ARG A 51 -14.47 4.63 7.59
C ARG A 51 -12.96 4.45 7.54
N SER A 52 -12.46 3.25 7.21
CA SER A 52 -11.02 2.97 7.11
C SER A 52 -10.34 3.87 6.08
N VAL A 53 -10.91 3.96 4.87
CA VAL A 53 -10.38 4.78 3.78
C VAL A 53 -10.42 6.27 4.13
N ARG A 54 -11.51 6.75 4.73
CA ARG A 54 -11.63 8.15 5.16
C ARG A 54 -10.62 8.50 6.25
N ASN A 55 -10.50 7.67 7.29
CA ASN A 55 -9.51 7.84 8.35
C ASN A 55 -8.06 7.83 7.81
N ARG A 56 -7.78 7.09 6.74
CA ARG A 56 -6.48 7.13 6.06
C ARG A 56 -6.31 8.44 5.31
N ALA A 57 -7.31 8.85 4.52
CA ALA A 57 -7.29 10.10 3.77
C ALA A 57 -7.09 11.32 4.69
N ASP A 58 -7.81 11.39 5.81
CA ASP A 58 -7.74 12.51 6.76
C ASP A 58 -6.36 12.65 7.44
N ARG A 59 -5.60 11.55 7.54
CA ARG A 59 -4.24 11.55 8.10
C ARG A 59 -3.14 11.66 7.06
N SER A 60 -3.45 11.38 5.80
CA SER A 60 -2.49 11.50 4.70
C SER A 60 -2.16 12.96 4.44
N ARG A 61 -0.87 13.27 4.38
CA ARG A 61 -0.36 14.60 4.07
C ARG A 61 0.63 14.51 2.91
N THR A 62 0.59 15.49 2.04
CA THR A 62 1.53 15.63 0.92
C THR A 62 2.22 16.98 1.03
N ARG A 63 3.54 17.00 0.82
CA ARG A 63 4.32 18.22 0.77
C ARG A 63 5.51 18.03 -0.19
N VAL A 64 5.93 19.12 -0.80
CA VAL A 64 7.14 19.19 -1.60
C VAL A 64 8.34 19.42 -0.68
N VAL A 65 9.38 18.61 -0.85
CA VAL A 65 10.64 18.72 -0.12
C VAL A 65 11.74 18.87 -1.15
N GLU A 66 12.55 19.93 -1.01
CA GLU A 66 13.73 20.14 -1.82
C GLU A 66 14.72 18.97 -1.61
N SER A 67 15.20 18.36 -2.69
CA SER A 67 16.08 17.20 -2.61
C SER A 67 17.33 17.40 -1.73
N PRO A 68 17.99 18.57 -1.68
CA PRO A 68 19.16 18.76 -0.82
C PRO A 68 18.83 18.76 0.67
N LEU A 69 17.56 18.96 1.04
CA LEU A 69 17.09 18.92 2.44
C LEU A 69 16.75 17.51 2.91
N ILE A 70 16.79 16.50 2.02
CA ILE A 70 16.60 15.10 2.40
C ILE A 70 17.92 14.60 2.96
N HIS A 71 17.92 14.20 4.22
CA HIS A 71 19.06 13.56 4.86
C HIS A 71 18.88 12.05 4.89
N VAL A 72 19.92 11.32 4.51
CA VAL A 72 19.92 9.86 4.43
C VAL A 72 20.85 9.32 5.51
N GLU A 73 20.29 8.54 6.42
CA GLU A 73 21.05 7.88 7.48
C GLU A 73 20.99 6.37 7.32
N ALA A 74 22.10 5.71 7.64
CA ALA A 74 22.16 4.27 7.78
C ALA A 74 22.41 3.91 9.24
N ASN A 75 21.76 2.85 9.71
CA ASN A 75 21.98 2.37 11.06
C ASN A 75 23.37 1.71 11.15
N ARG A 76 24.21 2.18 12.08
CA ARG A 76 25.56 1.62 12.28
C ARG A 76 25.55 0.19 12.83
N SER A 77 24.48 -0.20 13.52
CA SER A 77 24.28 -1.52 14.11
C SER A 77 23.43 -2.47 13.25
N ASP A 78 22.84 -1.99 12.15
CA ASP A 78 22.03 -2.79 11.24
C ASP A 78 22.33 -2.39 9.78
N PRO A 79 23.16 -3.16 9.06
CA PRO A 79 23.62 -2.82 7.72
C PRO A 79 22.51 -2.87 6.67
N GLU A 80 21.29 -3.33 7.00
CA GLU A 80 20.14 -3.36 6.09
C GLU A 80 19.20 -2.16 6.30
N ARG A 81 19.40 -1.38 7.39
CA ARG A 81 18.49 -0.28 7.72
C ARG A 81 19.01 1.07 7.24
N LEU A 82 18.22 1.67 6.36
CA LEU A 82 18.35 3.04 5.88
C LEU A 82 17.07 3.83 6.23
N ALA A 83 17.24 5.08 6.65
CA ALA A 83 16.15 5.99 6.97
C ALA A 83 16.37 7.37 6.33
N LEU A 84 15.26 8.05 6.07
CA LEU A 84 15.21 9.42 5.58
C LEU A 84 14.82 10.34 6.73
N ILE A 85 15.57 11.41 6.93
CA ILE A 85 15.22 12.53 7.79
C ILE A 85 14.77 13.66 6.87
N LEU A 86 13.51 14.07 7.03
CA LEU A 86 12.88 15.11 6.22
C LEU A 86 12.63 16.35 7.08
N PRO A 87 12.75 17.57 6.53
CA PRO A 87 12.48 18.79 7.27
C PRO A 87 11.02 18.83 7.73
N GLY A 88 10.74 19.10 9.01
CA GLY A 88 9.38 19.15 9.54
C GLY A 88 8.74 17.78 9.83
N THR A 89 9.55 16.71 9.90
CA THR A 89 9.13 15.41 10.45
C THR A 89 10.10 15.00 11.56
N ASP A 90 9.57 14.74 12.76
CA ASP A 90 10.40 14.37 13.92
C ASP A 90 10.84 12.90 13.90
N THR A 91 10.21 12.08 13.06
CA THR A 91 10.46 10.65 12.97
C THR A 91 11.17 10.30 11.66
N PRO A 92 12.32 9.60 11.69
CA PRO A 92 12.93 9.03 10.50
C PRO A 92 12.00 8.06 9.79
N ILE A 93 12.02 8.07 8.45
CA ILE A 93 11.12 7.26 7.62
C ILE A 93 11.96 6.29 6.78
N ALA A 94 11.68 5.00 6.88
CA ALA A 94 12.27 4.02 5.97
C ALA A 94 11.65 4.18 4.57
N PRO A 95 12.44 4.31 3.49
CA PRO A 95 11.89 4.34 2.14
C PRO A 95 11.29 2.99 1.79
N THR A 96 10.12 3.01 1.17
CA THR A 96 9.58 1.84 0.47
C THR A 96 10.46 1.49 -0.74
N HIS A 97 10.35 0.26 -1.24
CA HIS A 97 11.07 -0.17 -2.45
C HIS A 97 10.87 0.79 -3.65
N TRP A 98 9.66 1.33 -3.81
CA TRP A 98 9.33 2.31 -4.86
C TRP A 98 9.99 3.66 -4.59
N SER A 99 9.84 4.21 -3.38
CA SER A 99 10.43 5.52 -3.04
C SER A 99 11.97 5.50 -3.06
N PHE A 100 12.61 4.39 -2.70
CA PHE A 100 14.04 4.19 -2.90
C PHE A 100 14.43 4.25 -4.38
N GLY A 101 13.61 3.65 -5.25
CA GLY A 101 13.79 3.75 -6.69
C GLY A 101 13.69 5.19 -7.20
N GLN A 102 12.71 5.96 -6.70
CA GLN A 102 12.59 7.38 -7.03
C GLN A 102 13.81 8.20 -6.57
N LEU A 103 14.30 7.98 -5.34
CA LEU A 103 15.53 8.63 -4.85
C LEU A 103 16.74 8.30 -5.71
N ALA A 104 16.92 7.02 -6.08
CA ALA A 104 18.01 6.59 -6.95
C ALA A 104 17.92 7.27 -8.32
N SER A 105 16.73 7.37 -8.92
CA SER A 105 16.50 8.11 -10.16
C SER A 105 16.81 9.59 -10.05
N LEU A 106 16.41 10.26 -8.95
CA LEU A 106 16.73 11.67 -8.70
C LEU A 106 18.24 11.94 -8.68
N VAL A 107 19.03 10.99 -8.18
CA VAL A 107 20.49 11.12 -8.13
C VAL A 107 21.21 10.54 -9.35
N GLY A 108 20.48 10.02 -10.35
CA GLY A 108 21.07 9.42 -11.55
C GLY A 108 21.75 8.08 -11.33
N ALA A 109 21.40 7.35 -10.27
CA ALA A 109 22.02 6.07 -9.92
C ALA A 109 21.09 4.87 -10.21
N PRO A 110 21.63 3.71 -10.64
CA PRO A 110 20.82 2.51 -10.82
C PRO A 110 20.31 1.96 -9.48
N ALA A 111 18.99 1.98 -9.27
CA ALA A 111 18.38 1.52 -8.03
C ALA A 111 18.70 0.05 -7.69
N ALA A 112 18.79 -0.82 -8.70
CA ALA A 112 19.13 -2.23 -8.51
C ALA A 112 20.54 -2.42 -7.91
N TYR A 113 21.50 -1.61 -8.36
CA TYR A 113 22.86 -1.63 -7.81
C TYR A 113 22.88 -1.11 -6.38
N LEU A 114 22.25 0.04 -6.11
CA LEU A 114 22.24 0.62 -4.75
C LEU A 114 21.58 -0.30 -3.72
N ARG A 115 20.60 -1.13 -4.10
CA ARG A 115 19.97 -2.12 -3.20
C ARG A 115 20.86 -3.31 -2.86
N GLN A 116 21.91 -3.58 -3.64
CA GLN A 116 22.86 -4.65 -3.35
C GLN A 116 23.97 -4.19 -2.40
N LEU A 117 24.07 -2.88 -2.17
CA LEU A 117 25.05 -2.31 -1.26
C LEU A 117 24.52 -2.37 0.19
N PRO A 118 25.40 -2.55 1.18
CA PRO A 118 25.08 -2.26 2.56
C PRO A 118 24.50 -0.84 2.72
N ALA A 119 23.52 -0.67 3.60
CA ALA A 119 22.83 0.58 3.86
C ALA A 119 23.78 1.78 4.04
N PRO A 120 24.93 1.68 4.73
CA PRO A 120 25.87 2.81 4.83
C PRO A 120 26.42 3.29 3.49
N LEU A 121 26.75 2.36 2.58
CA LEU A 121 27.25 2.74 1.25
C LEU A 121 26.12 3.29 0.38
N ALA A 122 24.93 2.69 0.43
CA ALA A 122 23.77 3.22 -0.27
C ALA A 122 23.43 4.64 0.22
N ALA A 123 23.47 4.87 1.54
CA ALA A 123 23.20 6.17 2.15
C ALA A 123 24.19 7.25 1.71
N ILE A 124 25.50 6.95 1.70
CA ILE A 124 26.52 7.90 1.24
C ILE A 124 26.31 8.27 -0.22
N ASN A 125 26.07 7.29 -1.10
CA ASN A 125 25.83 7.53 -2.52
C ASN A 125 24.56 8.39 -2.75
N LEU A 126 23.46 8.05 -2.06
CA LEU A 126 22.22 8.82 -2.12
C LEU A 126 22.40 10.23 -1.56
N GLN A 127 23.05 10.38 -0.41
CA GLN A 127 23.26 11.68 0.22
C GLN A 127 24.10 12.60 -0.67
N TYR A 128 25.21 12.10 -1.21
CA TYR A 128 26.05 12.86 -2.14
C TYR A 128 25.26 13.30 -3.37
N GLY A 129 24.46 12.41 -3.95
CA GLY A 129 23.63 12.72 -5.10
C GLY A 129 22.56 13.76 -4.79
N LEU A 130 21.87 13.66 -3.66
CA LEU A 130 20.80 14.57 -3.27
C LEU A 130 21.31 16.00 -3.02
N THR A 131 22.55 16.16 -2.52
CA THR A 131 23.18 17.47 -2.30
C THR A 131 23.85 18.03 -3.55
N SER A 132 24.38 17.18 -4.42
CA SER A 132 25.24 17.60 -5.54
C SER A 132 24.49 17.67 -6.87
N ASN A 133 23.44 16.87 -7.04
CA ASN A 133 22.69 16.80 -8.29
C ASN A 133 21.62 17.90 -8.29
N ARG A 134 21.99 19.07 -8.82
CA ARG A 134 20.99 20.01 -9.34
C ARG A 134 20.36 19.31 -10.53
N ALA A 135 19.13 18.85 -10.37
CA ALA A 135 18.33 18.16 -11.38
C ALA A 135 18.73 18.65 -12.78
N LEU A 136 19.15 17.71 -13.63
CA LEU A 136 19.38 17.93 -15.05
C LEU A 136 18.25 18.80 -15.59
N SER A 137 18.57 20.07 -15.88
CA SER A 137 17.70 20.99 -16.61
C SER A 137 17.60 20.58 -18.06
#